data_AF-A0A812RS52-F1
#
_entry.id   AF-A0A812RS52-F1
#
_cell.length_a   1.000
_cell.length_b   1.000
_cell.length_c   1.000
_cell.angle_alpha   90.00
_cell.angle_beta   90.00
_cell.angle_gamma   90.00
#
_symmetry.space_group_name_H-M   'P 1'
#
loop_
_entity.id
_entity.type
_entity.pdbx_description
1 polymer ?
#
loop_
_entity_poly.entity_id
_entity_poly.type
_entity_poly.pdbx_seq_one_letter_code
_entity_poly.pdbx_strand_id
1 'polypeptide(L)'
;EWVRQCAAGTASPSLPLTIFMERADGIMRDADQPSWLTNNAPDVMVKVFVGVEAWTSNVSAFTPVWNERLYLPGLPGRDDRDELRFEVWDIDRTSPNDLLGNG
;
A
#
# COMPACT_ATOMS: atom_id res chain seq x y z
N GLU A 1 2.61 -11.29 -9.83
CA GLU A 1 3.05 -11.40 -8.42
C GLU A 1 3.49 -10.02 -7.99
N TRP A 2 2.74 -9.38 -7.10
CA TRP A 2 2.62 -7.91 -7.10
C TRP A 2 3.34 -7.18 -5.96
N VAL A 3 3.80 -7.87 -4.92
CA VAL A 3 4.56 -7.27 -3.81
C VAL A 3 5.59 -8.29 -3.30
N ARG A 4 6.87 -7.91 -3.20
CA ARG A 4 7.84 -8.70 -2.42
C ARG A 4 7.71 -8.30 -0.95
N GLN A 5 7.04 -9.15 -0.19
CA GLN A 5 6.81 -8.98 1.24
C GLN A 5 8.04 -9.44 2.04
N CYS A 6 8.64 -8.53 2.81
CA CYS A 6 9.49 -8.87 3.95
C CYS A 6 8.73 -8.53 5.24
N ALA A 7 7.62 -9.23 5.50
CA ALA A 7 6.90 -9.12 6.77
C ALA A 7 7.45 -10.17 7.73
N ALA A 8 8.24 -9.75 8.71
CA ALA A 8 8.64 -10.60 9.82
C ALA A 8 7.68 -10.35 10.99
N GLY A 9 6.73 -11.26 11.23
CA GLY A 9 5.95 -11.25 12.46
C GLY A 9 4.66 -12.06 12.39
N THR A 10 4.56 -13.09 13.24
CA THR A 10 3.27 -13.67 13.66
C THR A 10 2.46 -12.58 14.37
N ALA A 11 1.30 -12.23 13.82
CA ALA A 11 0.42 -11.20 14.35
C ALA A 11 -0.21 -11.64 15.68
N SER A 12 0.30 -11.13 16.80
CA SER A 12 -0.42 -11.17 18.07
C SER A 12 -1.30 -9.92 18.20
N PRO A 13 -2.59 -10.04 18.59
CA PRO A 13 -3.54 -8.94 18.80
C PRO A 13 -3.00 -7.74 19.59
N SER A 14 -2.19 -8.04 20.60
CA SER A 14 -1.67 -7.08 21.58
C SER A 14 -0.28 -6.55 21.26
N LEU A 15 0.37 -7.05 20.20
CA LEU A 15 1.72 -6.62 19.84
C LEU A 15 1.69 -5.69 18.64
N PRO A 16 2.55 -4.65 18.64
CA PRO A 16 2.70 -3.81 17.48
C PRO A 16 3.26 -4.64 16.31
N LEU A 17 2.77 -4.35 15.10
CA LEU A 17 3.32 -4.88 13.87
C LEU A 17 4.12 -3.79 13.18
N THR A 18 5.33 -4.11 12.74
CA THR A 18 6.12 -3.26 11.85
C THR A 18 6.20 -3.92 10.50
N ILE A 19 5.76 -3.22 9.45
CA ILE A 19 5.87 -3.68 8.07
C ILE A 19 6.88 -2.81 7.35
N PHE A 20 7.81 -3.45 6.65
CA PHE A 20 8.76 -2.74 5.79
C PHE A 20 8.28 -2.80 4.34
N MET A 21 8.06 -1.62 3.76
CA MET A 21 7.66 -1.45 2.36
C MET A 21 8.87 -0.96 1.56
N GLU A 22 9.45 -1.86 0.78
CA GLU A 22 10.62 -1.53 -0.06
C GLU A 22 10.17 -0.86 -1.36
N ARG A 23 9.40 -1.59 -2.19
CA ARG A 23 8.98 -1.16 -3.52
C ARG A 23 7.68 -1.85 -3.97
N ALA A 24 7.03 -1.29 -4.99
CA ALA A 24 5.98 -1.96 -5.75
C ALA A 24 6.38 -2.10 -7.22
N ASP A 25 6.19 -3.29 -7.78
CA ASP A 25 6.46 -3.59 -9.18
C ASP A 25 5.14 -3.78 -9.95
N GLY A 26 5.14 -3.45 -11.24
CA GLY A 26 4.04 -3.78 -12.15
C GLY A 26 2.96 -2.72 -12.30
N ILE A 27 3.09 -1.54 -11.69
CA ILE A 27 2.15 -0.44 -11.91
C ILE A 27 2.11 -0.13 -13.42
N MET A 28 0.93 -0.33 -14.02
CA MET A 28 0.76 -0.21 -15.47
C MET A 28 1.08 1.22 -15.90
N ARG A 29 1.80 1.35 -17.01
CA ARG A 29 2.13 2.65 -17.58
C ARG A 29 0.88 3.25 -18.24
N ASP A 30 0.82 4.58 -18.23
CA ASP A 30 -0.26 5.42 -18.79
C ASP A 30 -0.72 5.00 -20.21
N ALA A 31 0.17 4.41 -21.03
CA ALA A 31 -0.17 3.92 -22.37
C ALA A 31 -1.22 2.77 -22.41
N ASP A 32 -1.37 2.02 -21.32
CA ASP A 32 -2.35 0.94 -21.18
C ASP A 32 -3.51 1.32 -20.23
N GLN A 33 -3.50 2.54 -19.69
CA GLN A 33 -4.52 3.05 -18.79
C GLN A 33 -5.68 3.67 -19.61
N PRO A 34 -6.95 3.46 -19.24
CA PRO A 34 -8.06 4.14 -19.89
C PRO A 34 -7.93 5.67 -19.77
N SER A 35 -8.33 6.39 -20.81
CA SER A 35 -8.09 7.83 -21.03
C SER A 35 -8.62 8.82 -19.98
N TRP A 36 -9.22 8.35 -18.89
CA TRP A 36 -9.64 9.16 -17.76
C TRP A 36 -8.64 9.12 -16.59
N LEU A 37 -7.59 8.28 -16.69
CA LEU A 37 -6.44 8.19 -15.77
C LEU A 37 -5.25 9.04 -16.24
N THR A 38 -5.51 10.12 -16.99
CA THR A 38 -4.47 10.97 -17.60
C THR A 38 -3.77 11.84 -16.54
N ASN A 39 -3.01 11.21 -15.65
CA ASN A 39 -2.05 11.85 -14.76
C ASN A 39 -0.64 11.40 -15.19
N ASN A 40 0.12 12.34 -15.76
CA ASN A 40 1.44 12.12 -16.37
C ASN A 40 2.53 11.64 -15.39
N ALA A 41 2.22 11.49 -14.10
CA ALA A 41 3.08 10.86 -13.10
C ALA A 41 2.19 10.18 -12.05
N PRO A 42 2.26 8.85 -11.88
CA PRO A 42 1.46 8.16 -10.88
C PRO A 42 1.98 8.57 -9.50
N ASP A 43 1.11 9.15 -8.69
CA ASP A 43 1.40 9.61 -7.34
C ASP A 43 1.03 8.46 -6.39
N VAL A 44 1.92 7.48 -6.23
CA VAL A 44 1.56 6.16 -5.68
C VAL A 44 1.68 6.12 -4.16
N MET A 45 0.67 5.53 -3.51
CA MET A 45 0.69 5.15 -2.10
C MET A 45 0.28 3.68 -1.91
N VAL A 46 0.76 3.04 -0.86
CA VAL A 46 0.24 1.74 -0.41
C VAL A 46 -0.48 1.91 0.90
N LYS A 47 -1.74 1.48 0.91
CA LYS A 47 -2.53 1.26 2.12
C LYS A 47 -2.28 -0.15 2.62
N VAL A 48 -1.95 -0.26 3.89
CA VAL A 48 -1.80 -1.52 4.60
C VAL A 48 -2.88 -1.59 5.68
N PHE A 49 -3.64 -2.67 5.71
CA PHE A 49 -4.72 -2.86 6.67
C PHE A 49 -4.60 -4.20 7.39
N VAL A 50 -4.74 -4.15 8.72
CA VAL A 50 -4.86 -5.34 9.59
C VAL A 50 -5.57 -4.90 10.88
N GLY A 51 -6.89 -4.80 10.81
CA GLY A 51 -7.74 -4.19 11.86
C GLY A 51 -7.59 -2.66 12.00
N VAL A 52 -6.41 -2.13 11.67
CA VAL A 52 -6.05 -0.71 11.57
C VAL A 52 -5.34 -0.45 10.25
N GLU A 53 -5.52 0.76 9.70
CA GLU A 53 -4.85 1.19 8.48
C GLU A 53 -3.58 2.00 8.74
N ALA A 54 -2.58 1.80 7.89
CA ALA A 54 -1.42 2.66 7.75
C ALA A 54 -1.15 2.91 6.26
N TRP A 55 -0.53 4.03 5.95
CA TRP A 55 -0.26 4.47 4.58
C TRP A 55 1.23 4.78 4.44
N THR A 56 1.83 4.41 3.32
CA THR A 56 3.16 4.91 2.95
C THR A 56 3.10 6.39 2.56
N SER A 57 4.27 7.03 2.49
CA SER A 57 4.43 8.30 1.80
C SER A 57 4.01 8.21 0.33
N ASN A 58 3.60 9.33 -0.25
CA ASN A 58 3.34 9.44 -1.69
C ASN A 58 4.66 9.44 -2.47
N VAL A 59 4.76 8.61 -3.51
CA VAL A 59 5.91 8.55 -4.40
C VAL A 59 5.46 8.67 -5.85
N SER A 60 5.95 9.70 -6.52
CA SER A 60 5.65 9.97 -7.93
C SER A 60 6.51 9.09 -8.86
N ALA A 61 6.14 7.83 -9.02
CA ALA A 61 6.86 6.87 -9.87
C ALA A 61 6.03 5.61 -10.20
N PHE A 62 6.16 5.08 -11.42
CA PHE A 62 5.59 3.77 -11.81
C PHE A 62 6.27 2.57 -11.14
N THR A 63 7.43 2.77 -10.53
CA THR A 63 8.15 1.77 -9.73
C THR A 63 8.59 2.46 -8.43
N PRO A 64 7.63 2.75 -7.54
CA PRO A 64 7.90 3.51 -6.33
C PRO A 64 8.80 2.71 -5.40
N VAL A 65 9.77 3.39 -4.80
CA VAL A 65 10.66 2.87 -3.77
C VAL A 65 10.44 3.72 -2.53
N TRP A 66 9.85 3.14 -1.50
CA TRP A 66 9.55 3.85 -0.24
C TRP A 66 10.66 3.68 0.78
N ASN A 67 11.19 2.45 0.92
CA ASN A 67 12.06 2.07 2.03
C ASN A 67 11.51 2.52 3.39
N GLU A 68 10.19 2.39 3.55
CA GLU A 68 9.44 2.95 4.68
C GLU A 68 9.05 1.85 5.66
N ARG A 69 9.06 2.19 6.96
CA ARG A 69 8.54 1.32 8.02
C ARG A 69 7.20 1.84 8.47
N LEU A 70 6.15 1.05 8.26
CA LEU A 70 4.82 1.32 8.77
C LEU A 70 4.67 0.68 10.13
N TYR A 71 4.32 1.50 11.13
CA TYR A 71 4.04 1.05 12.47
C TYR A 71 2.53 0.95 12.68
N LEU A 72 2.06 -0.27 12.91
CA LEU A 72 0.66 -0.56 13.21
C LEU A 72 0.59 -0.89 14.71
N PRO A 73 0.02 0.00 15.55
CA PRO A 73 -0.08 -0.26 16.98
C PRO A 73 -0.94 -1.50 17.23
N GLY A 74 -0.62 -2.27 18.28
CA GLY A 74 -1.51 -3.31 18.78
C GLY A 74 -2.79 -2.65 19.30
N LEU A 75 -3.93 -2.92 18.67
CA LEU A 75 -5.22 -2.38 19.10
C LEU A 75 -6.05 -3.47 19.79
N PRO A 76 -6.73 -3.15 20.91
CA PRO A 76 -7.76 -4.03 21.46
C PRO A 76 -8.91 -4.10 20.45
N GLY A 77 -8.95 -5.17 19.66
CA GLY A 77 -9.87 -5.33 18.54
C GLY A 77 -9.22 -5.94 17.30
N ARG A 78 -7.89 -5.89 17.21
CA ARG A 78 -7.16 -6.72 16.25
C ARG A 78 -7.23 -8.17 16.72
N ASP A 79 -7.60 -9.11 15.87
CA ASP A 79 -7.53 -10.54 16.19
C ASP A 79 -6.61 -11.32 15.24
N ASP A 80 -6.35 -12.58 15.56
CA ASP A 80 -5.52 -13.49 14.77
C ASP A 80 -6.17 -13.91 13.45
N ARG A 81 -7.43 -13.53 13.22
CA ARG A 81 -8.19 -13.73 11.97
C ARG A 81 -8.18 -12.48 11.10
N ASP A 82 -7.68 -11.34 11.59
CA ASP A 82 -7.52 -10.15 10.76
C ASP A 82 -6.51 -10.42 9.65
N GLU A 83 -7.04 -10.44 8.43
CA GLU A 83 -6.25 -10.57 7.23
C GLU A 83 -5.43 -9.30 7.01
N LEU A 84 -4.13 -9.49 6.80
CA LEU A 84 -3.29 -8.43 6.29
C LEU A 84 -3.65 -8.18 4.82
N ARG A 85 -4.09 -6.95 4.52
CA ARG A 85 -4.48 -6.53 3.17
C ARG A 85 -3.61 -5.37 2.71
N PHE A 86 -3.31 -5.39 1.43
CA PHE A 86 -2.57 -4.34 0.75
C PHE A 86 -3.41 -3.77 -0.39
N GLU A 87 -3.43 -2.45 -0.51
CA GLU A 87 -4.02 -1.76 -1.66
C GLU A 87 -3.04 -0.71 -2.17
N VAL A 88 -2.81 -0.71 -3.48
CA VAL A 88 -1.95 0.26 -4.16
C VAL A 88 -2.87 1.28 -4.82
N TRP A 89 -2.63 2.56 -4.53
CA TRP A 89 -3.47 3.66 -4.97
C TRP A 89 -2.66 4.65 -5.79
N ASP A 90 -3.23 5.14 -6.90
CA ASP A 90 -2.82 6.39 -7.55
C ASP A 90 -3.57 7.55 -6.89
N ILE A 91 -2.82 8.53 -6.40
CA ILE A 91 -3.36 9.63 -5.63
C ILE A 91 -3.52 10.84 -6.53
N ASP A 92 -4.77 11.18 -6.78
CA ASP A 92 -5.12 12.30 -7.63
C ASP A 92 -5.32 13.57 -6.81
N ARG A 93 -4.90 14.70 -7.38
CA ARG A 93 -5.03 16.01 -6.71
C ARG A 93 -6.41 16.62 -6.88
N THR A 94 -7.08 16.30 -7.98
CA THR A 94 -8.32 16.96 -8.42
C THR A 94 -9.44 15.99 -8.78
N SER A 95 -9.14 14.70 -8.80
CA SER A 95 -10.07 13.59 -9.02
C SER A 95 -10.04 12.65 -7.82
N PRO A 96 -11.02 11.74 -7.70
CA PRO A 96 -10.91 10.62 -6.76
C PRO A 96 -9.65 9.80 -7.02
N ASN A 97 -9.04 9.26 -5.96
CA ASN A 97 -7.90 8.34 -6.09
C ASN A 97 -8.33 7.03 -6.75
N ASP A 98 -7.41 6.44 -7.51
CA ASP A 98 -7.65 5.21 -8.25
C ASP A 98 -6.98 4.01 -7.60
N LEU A 99 -7.75 2.93 -7.40
CA LEU A 99 -7.21 1.66 -6.91
C LEU A 99 -6.50 0.94 -8.07
N LEU A 100 -5.17 0.85 -7.99
CA LEU A 100 -4.33 0.22 -9.00
C LEU A 100 -4.23 -1.30 -8.82
N GLY A 101 -4.34 -1.78 -7.58
CA GLY A 101 -4.28 -3.21 -7.27
C GLY A 101 -4.40 -3.52 -5.78
N ASN A 102 -4.65 -4.78 -5.46
CA ASN A 102 -4.74 -5.26 -4.08
C ASN A 102 -4.14 -6.68 -3.91
N GLY A 103 -3.93 -7.10 -2.65
CA GLY A 103 -3.39 -8.41 -2.28
C GLY A 103 -3.49 -8.71 -0.80
#